data_AF-W0JSB7-F1
#
_entry.id   AF-W0JSB7-F1
#
_cell.length_a   1.000
_cell.length_b   1.000
_cell.length_c   1.000
_cell.angle_alpha   90.00
_cell.angle_beta   90.00
_cell.angle_gamma   90.00
#
_symmetry.space_group_name_H-M   'P 1'
#
loop_
_entity.id
_entity.type
_entity.pdbx_description
1 polymer ?
#
loop_
_entity_poly.entity_id
_entity_poly.type
_entity_poly.pdbx_seq_one_letter_code
_entity_poly.pdbx_strand_id
1 'polypeptide(L)' 'MTDLESSLAVRIVRTLEAHGLAWDEYRLADAFDPDALERLVRSADPVEVRLEVRGFELVVTDDEIRVLEE' A
#
# COMPACT_ATOMS: atom_id res chain seq x y z
N MET A 1 -10.27 20.28 2.23
CA MET A 1 -10.60 19.10 1.39
C MET A 1 -9.37 18.23 1.42
N THR A 2 -9.37 17.21 2.28
CA THR A 2 -8.28 16.23 2.32
C THR A 2 -8.32 15.44 1.03
N ASP A 3 -7.19 15.40 0.33
CA ASP A 3 -6.95 14.67 -0.91
C ASP A 3 -6.95 13.16 -0.63
N LEU A 4 -8.08 12.63 -0.16
CA LEU A 4 -8.23 11.23 0.24
C LEU A 4 -8.07 10.29 -0.96
N GLU A 5 -8.37 10.77 -2.17
CA GLU A 5 -8.18 10.00 -3.41
C GLU A 5 -6.70 9.76 -3.75
N SER A 6 -5.78 10.62 -3.28
CA SER A 6 -4.33 10.45 -3.45
C SER A 6 -3.64 9.77 -2.26
N SER A 7 -4.40 9.37 -1.23
CA SER A 7 -3.80 8.69 -0.07
C SER A 7 -3.15 7.38 -0.50
N LEU A 8 -1.99 7.09 0.08
CA LEU A 8 -1.27 5.84 -0.12
C LEU A 8 -2.17 4.61 0.07
N ALA A 9 -3.10 4.66 1.02
CA ALA A 9 -4.10 3.62 1.26
C ALA A 9 -4.92 3.30 0.00
N VAL A 10 -5.46 4.32 -0.66
CA VAL A 10 -6.31 4.15 -1.85
C VAL A 10 -5.51 3.59 -3.01
N ARG A 11 -4.26 4.05 -3.18
CA ARG A 11 -3.37 3.51 -4.22
C ARG A 11 -3.05 2.03 -3.97
N ILE A 12 -2.79 1.64 -2.72
CA ILE A 12 -2.56 0.24 -2.35
C ILE A 12 -3.82 -0.60 -2.63
N VAL A 13 -4.99 -0.13 -2.18
CA VAL A 13 -6.24 -0.86 -2.39
C VAL A 13 -6.52 -1.07 -3.87
N ARG A 14 -6.41 -0.02 -4.69
CA ARG A 14 -6.61 -0.13 -6.15
C ARG A 14 -5.62 -1.08 -6.81
N THR A 15 -4.37 -1.10 -6.34
CA THR A 15 -3.36 -2.03 -6.84
C THR A 15 -3.76 -3.47 -6.51
N LEU A 16 -4.14 -3.74 -5.27
CA LEU A 16 -4.61 -5.05 -4.83
C LEU A 16 -5.87 -5.50 -5.58
N GLU A 17 -6.85 -4.61 -5.77
CA GLU A 17 -8.06 -4.89 -6.55
C GLU A 17 -7.74 -5.22 -8.02
N ALA A 18 -6.77 -4.52 -8.63
CA ALA A 18 -6.34 -4.81 -9.99
C ALA A 18 -5.68 -6.20 -10.13
N HIS A 19 -5.06 -6.71 -9.06
CA HIS A 19 -4.49 -8.06 -8.99
C HIS A 19 -5.51 -9.11 -8.50
N GLY A 20 -6.76 -8.73 -8.22
CA GLY A 20 -7.85 -9.64 -7.87
C GLY A 20 -8.11 -9.83 -6.37
N LEU A 21 -7.48 -9.04 -5.51
CA LEU A 21 -7.75 -9.04 -4.07
C LEU A 21 -8.76 -7.92 -3.74
N ALA A 22 -10.02 -8.29 -3.49
CA ALA A 22 -11.06 -7.32 -3.19
C ALA A 22 -10.84 -6.67 -1.81
N TRP A 23 -11.15 -5.37 -1.71
CA TRP A 23 -10.95 -4.58 -0.49
C TRP A 23 -11.76 -5.07 0.72
N ASP A 24 -12.80 -5.89 0.51
CA ASP A 24 -13.58 -6.49 1.59
C ASP A 24 -12.98 -7.78 2.16
N GLU A 25 -12.04 -8.41 1.45
CA GLU A 25 -11.36 -9.65 1.88
C GLU A 25 -10.19 -9.43 2.84
N TYR A 26 -9.77 -8.17 3.00
CA TYR A 26 -8.69 -7.76 3.88
C TYR A 26 -8.96 -6.40 4.54
N ARG A 27 -8.21 -6.10 5.59
CA ARG A 27 -8.13 -4.74 6.13
C ARG A 27 -6.67 -4.36 6.19
N LEU A 28 -6.30 -3.25 5.54
CA LEU A 28 -4.94 -2.71 5.64
C LEU A 28 -4.55 -2.53 7.11
N ALA A 29 -5.45 -1.95 7.92
CA ALA A 29 -5.25 -1.71 9.35
C ALA A 29 -5.00 -2.97 10.20
N ASP A 30 -5.26 -4.18 9.68
CA ASP A 30 -4.91 -5.43 10.36
C ASP A 30 -3.42 -5.78 10.19
N ALA A 31 -2.84 -5.40 9.04
CA ALA A 31 -1.44 -5.64 8.72
C ALA A 31 -0.54 -4.42 9.04
N PHE A 32 -0.99 -3.21 8.71
CA PHE A 32 -0.25 -1.97 8.90
C PHE A 32 -1.15 -0.72 8.90
N ASP A 33 -0.65 0.33 9.55
CA ASP A 33 -1.31 1.63 9.53
C ASP A 33 -0.89 2.40 8.26
N PRO A 34 -1.80 2.69 7.32
CA PRO A 34 -1.45 3.30 6.04
C PRO A 34 -0.97 4.76 6.19
N ASP A 35 -1.47 5.50 7.19
CA ASP A 35 -1.01 6.85 7.48
C ASP A 35 0.43 6.85 8.01
N ALA A 36 0.75 5.87 8.87
CA ALA A 36 2.13 5.68 9.35
C ALA A 36 3.07 5.25 8.22
N LEU A 37 2.61 4.38 7.31
CA LEU A 37 3.36 3.95 6.15
C LEU A 37 3.65 5.11 5.20
N GLU A 38 2.65 5.95 4.91
CA GLU A 38 2.82 7.14 4.08
C GLU A 38 3.86 8.10 4.70
N ARG A 39 3.79 8.30 6.01
CA ARG A 39 4.81 9.09 6.72
C ARG A 39 6.18 8.46 6.61
N LEU A 40 6.29 7.14 6.75
CA LEU A 40 7.56 6.42 6.69
C LEU A 40 8.22 6.57 5.32
N VAL A 41 7.44 6.33 4.26
CA VAL A 41 7.88 6.44 2.87
C VAL A 41 8.31 7.87 2.55
N ARG A 42 7.57 8.88 3.05
CA ARG A 42 7.94 10.30 2.86
C ARG A 42 9.09 10.76 3.76
N SER A 43 9.45 10.01 4.80
CA SER A 43 10.45 10.45 5.79
C SER A 43 11.88 10.41 5.27
N ALA A 44 12.18 9.55 4.29
CA ALA A 44 13.51 9.46 3.69
C ALA A 44 13.43 8.92 2.26
N ASP A 45 14.38 9.34 1.42
CA ASP A 45 14.53 8.83 0.06
C ASP A 45 15.98 8.31 -0.12
N PRO A 46 16.19 7.05 -0.54
CA PRO A 46 15.21 6.05 -0.95
C PRO A 46 14.72 5.16 0.21
N VAL A 47 13.40 5.10 0.43
CA VAL A 47 12.76 4.12 1.32
C VAL A 47 11.86 3.21 0.50
N GLU A 48 12.12 1.90 0.58
CA GLU A 48 11.30 0.85 0.00
C GLU A 48 10.71 0.02 1.14
N VAL A 49 9.37 -0.08 1.18
CA VAL A 49 8.67 -0.84 2.20
C VAL A 49 8.03 -2.06 1.56
N ARG A 50 8.45 -3.24 2.00
CA ARG A 50 7.89 -4.53 1.58
C ARG A 50 6.88 -5.01 2.61
N LEU A 51 5.69 -5.35 2.13
CA LEU A 51 4.53 -5.71 2.93
C LEU A 51 3.93 -6.98 2.35
N GLU A 52 3.47 -7.89 3.19
CA GLU A 52 2.69 -9.03 2.73
C GLU A 52 1.22 -8.81 3.13
N VAL A 53 0.31 -8.87 2.16
CA VAL A 53 -1.13 -8.79 2.37
C VAL A 53 -1.79 -10.02 1.78
N ARG A 54 -2.28 -10.92 2.66
CA ARG A 54 -2.97 -12.15 2.24
C ARG A 54 -2.16 -13.03 1.26
N GLY A 55 -0.83 -13.03 1.37
CA GLY A 55 0.06 -13.77 0.47
C GLY A 55 0.46 -13.03 -0.80
N PHE A 56 -0.01 -11.80 -1.00
CA PHE A 56 0.52 -10.89 -2.01
C PHE A 56 1.64 -10.06 -1.40
N GLU A 57 2.84 -10.13 -1.97
CA GLU A 57 3.92 -9.22 -1.61
C GLU A 57 3.75 -7.88 -2.32
N LEU A 58 3.75 -6.79 -1.57
CA LEU A 58 3.68 -5.43 -2.08
C LEU A 58 4.97 -4.69 -1.76
N VAL A 59 5.47 -3.98 -2.75
CA VAL A 59 6.58 -3.04 -2.65
C VAL A 59 5.99 -1.65 -2.76
N VAL A 60 6.18 -0.84 -1.73
CA VAL A 60 5.69 0.54 -1.65
C VAL A 60 6.89 1.47 -1.57
N THR A 61 6.97 2.40 -2.52
CA THR A 61 7.92 3.52 -2.53
C THR A 61 7.15 4.85 -2.62
N ASP A 62 7.85 5.98 -2.49
CA ASP A 62 7.24 7.31 -2.60
C ASP A 62 6.64 7.53 -4.01
N ASP A 63 7.32 6.96 -5.01
CA ASP A 63 6.96 7.10 -6.42
C ASP A 63 5.87 6.07 -6.82
N GLU A 64 6.03 4.79 -6.46
CA GLU A 64 5.22 3.69 -7.01
C GLU A 64 4.88 2.59 -6.00
N ILE A 65 3.76 1.90 -6.26
CA ILE A 65 3.35 0.69 -5.55
C ILE A 65 3.32 -0.45 -6.57
N ARG A 66 4.00 -1.56 -6.26
CA ARG A 66 4.06 -2.75 -7.09
C ARG A 66 3.67 -3.99 -6.29
N VAL A 67 3.05 -4.97 -6.95
CA VAL A 67 2.89 -6.32 -6.41
C VAL A 67 4.01 -7.19 -6.96
N LEU A 68 4.68 -7.95 -6.09
CA LEU A 68 5.59 -9.01 -6.46
C LEU A 68 4.74 -10.29 -6.56
N GLU A 69 4.46 -10.68 -7.79
CA GLU A 69 3.89 -11.99 -8.11
C GLU A 69 5.06 -12.95 -8.37
N GLU A 70 5.15 -14.06 -7.63
CA GLU A 70 6.12 -15.15 -7.90
C GLU A 70 5.80 -15.95 -9.17
#